data_AF-A0A9P8F2X0-F1
#
_entry.id   AF-A0A9P8F2X0-F1
#
_cell.length_a   1.000
_cell.length_b   1.000
_cell.length_c   1.000
_cell.angle_alpha   90.00
_cell.angle_beta   90.00
_cell.angle_gamma   90.00
#
_symmetry.space_group_name_H-M   'P 1'
#
loop_
_entity.id
_entity.type
_entity.pdbx_description
1 polymer ?
#
loop_
_entity_poly.entity_id
_entity_poly.type
_entity_poly.pdbx_seq_one_letter_code
_entity_poly.pdbx_strand_id
1 'polypeptide(L)'
;LRVLALDGGGVKGLVQLQVLQYLCDEIGLRDTVHISTFFDLMVGSSIGGICALGLGTRKWSLEECRMKFLKFTEQIFAPKSCFG
;
A
#
# COMPACT_ATOMS: atom_id res chain seq x y z
N LEU A 1 -1.70 -8.34 -20.05
CA LEU A 1 -1.09 -7.42 -19.09
C LEU A 1 -2.01 -7.32 -17.87
N ARG A 2 -1.52 -7.66 -16.69
CA ARG A 2 -2.25 -7.58 -15.41
C ARG A 2 -1.74 -6.36 -14.66
N VAL A 3 -2.62 -5.40 -14.38
CA VAL A 3 -2.26 -4.12 -13.78
C VAL A 3 -2.94 -3.95 -12.43
N LEU A 4 -2.16 -3.60 -11.41
CA LEU A 4 -2.68 -3.13 -10.13
C LEU A 4 -2.64 -1.61 -10.12
N ALA A 5 -3.82 -0.98 -10.03
CA ALA A 5 -3.95 0.46 -9.91
C ALA A 5 -4.37 0.84 -8.48
N LEU A 6 -3.53 1.63 -7.81
CA LEU A 6 -3.76 2.12 -6.46
C LEU A 6 -4.11 3.60 -6.49
N ASP A 7 -5.32 3.93 -6.07
CA ASP A 7 -5.82 5.29 -6.15
C ASP A 7 -5.25 6.18 -5.02
N GLY A 8 -5.23 7.48 -5.27
CA GLY A 8 -4.89 8.51 -4.30
C GLY A 8 -6.11 8.86 -3.46
N GLY A 9 -5.99 8.82 -2.13
CA GLY A 9 -7.13 9.09 -1.24
C GLY A 9 -6.79 9.50 0.18
N GLY A 10 -5.55 9.95 0.45
CA GLY A 10 -5.10 10.22 1.81
C GLY A 10 -4.96 8.92 2.63
N VAL A 11 -5.34 8.98 3.90
CA VAL A 11 -5.31 7.84 4.84
C VAL A 11 -6.19 6.67 4.36
N LYS A 12 -7.20 6.92 3.50
CA LYS A 12 -8.04 5.87 2.90
C LYS A 12 -7.23 4.88 2.05
N GLY A 13 -5.99 5.22 1.68
CA GLY A 13 -5.03 4.31 1.07
C GLY A 13 -4.69 3.07 1.92
N LEU A 14 -4.93 3.09 3.25
CA LEU A 14 -4.80 1.89 4.08
C LEU A 14 -5.91 0.87 3.80
N VAL A 15 -7.11 1.32 3.45
CA VAL A 15 -8.26 0.43 3.20
C VAL A 15 -8.01 -0.43 1.97
N GLN A 16 -7.47 0.14 0.89
CA GLN A 16 -7.13 -0.64 -0.32
C GLN A 16 -6.07 -1.71 -0.05
N LEU A 17 -5.07 -1.44 0.80
CA LEU A 17 -4.08 -2.44 1.21
C LEU A 17 -4.72 -3.55 2.04
N GLN A 18 -5.67 -3.21 2.93
CA GLN A 18 -6.40 -4.18 3.73
C GLN A 18 -7.28 -5.10 2.87
N VAL A 19 -8.00 -4.54 1.89
CA VAL A 19 -8.81 -5.32 0.94
C VAL A 19 -7.91 -6.27 0.14
N LEU A 20 -6.75 -5.78 -0.29
CA LEU A 20 -5.80 -6.59 -1.04
C LEU A 20 -5.21 -7.74 -0.21
N GLN A 21 -4.96 -7.49 1.08
CA GLN A 21 -4.52 -8.52 2.02
C GLN A 21 -5.60 -9.56 2.27
N TYR A 22 -6.84 -9.13 2.49
CA TYR A 22 -7.98 -10.05 2.63
C TYR A 22 -8.14 -10.94 1.41
N LEU A 23 -8.00 -10.39 0.20
CA LEU A 23 -8.03 -11.17 -1.04
C LEU A 23 -6.91 -12.22 -1.09
N CYS A 24 -5.69 -11.86 -0.69
CA CYS A 24 -4.57 -12.79 -0.63
C CYS A 24 -4.75 -13.88 0.42
N ASP A 25 -5.40 -13.57 1.54
CA ASP A 25 -5.73 -14.52 2.60
C ASP A 25 -6.77 -15.55 2.11
N GLU A 26 -7.86 -15.10 1.49
CA GLU A 26 -8.94 -15.97 0.99
C GLU A 26 -8.48 -16.96 -0.08
N ILE A 27 -7.49 -16.59 -0.89
CA ILE A 27 -6.92 -17.47 -1.91
C ILE A 27 -5.71 -18.28 -1.42
N GLY A 28 -5.34 -18.16 -0.13
CA GLY A 28 -4.25 -18.92 0.49
C GLY A 28 -2.85 -18.57 0.00
N LEU A 29 -2.63 -17.32 -0.44
CA LEU A 29 -1.38 -16.88 -1.08
C LEU A 29 -0.56 -15.88 -0.23
N ARG A 30 -1.09 -15.45 0.92
CA ARG A 30 -0.48 -14.43 1.79
C ARG A 30 1.01 -14.66 2.07
N ASP A 31 1.37 -15.88 2.46
CA ASP A 31 2.73 -16.22 2.92
C ASP A 31 3.53 -17.02 1.88
N THR A 32 2.89 -17.37 0.76
CA THR A 32 3.42 -18.30 -0.24
C THR A 32 4.07 -17.55 -1.40
N VAL A 33 3.49 -16.43 -1.83
CA VAL A 33 4.00 -15.68 -2.99
C VAL A 33 3.79 -14.18 -2.82
N HIS A 34 4.83 -13.39 -3.13
CA HIS A 34 4.75 -11.94 -3.11
C HIS A 34 3.78 -11.41 -4.18
N ILE A 35 2.97 -10.41 -3.83
CA ILE A 35 1.88 -9.90 -4.69
C ILE A 35 2.33 -9.40 -6.08
N SER A 36 3.57 -8.91 -6.17
CA SER A 36 4.16 -8.46 -7.45
C SER A 36 4.44 -9.56 -8.47
N THR A 37 4.17 -10.82 -8.16
CA THR A 37 4.18 -11.93 -9.14
C THR A 37 2.87 -12.00 -9.95
N PHE A 38 1.78 -11.45 -9.41
CA PHE A 38 0.46 -11.47 -10.05
C PHE A 38 0.24 -10.30 -11.01
N PHE A 39 1.06 -9.26 -10.94
CA PHE A 39 0.89 -8.03 -11.70
C PHE A 39 2.17 -7.71 -12.47
N ASP A 40 1.98 -7.45 -13.76
CA ASP A 40 3.07 -7.06 -14.66
C ASP A 40 3.43 -5.58 -14.47
N LEU A 41 2.46 -4.79 -13.98
CA LEU A 41 2.60 -3.36 -13.72
C LEU A 41 1.81 -2.96 -12.47
N MET A 42 2.45 -2.18 -11.61
CA MET A 42 1.81 -1.53 -10.45
C MET A 42 1.92 -0.02 -10.62
N VAL A 43 0.78 0.66 -10.63
CA VAL A 43 0.69 2.12 -10.78
C VAL A 43 -0.15 2.70 -9.66
N GLY A 44 0.10 3.96 -9.33
CA GLY A 44 -0.76 4.69 -8.43
C GLY A 44 -0.47 6.18 -8.40
N SER A 45 -1.41 6.95 -7.86
CA SER A 45 -1.31 8.40 -7.74
C SER A 45 -1.13 8.81 -6.27
N SER A 46 -0.28 9.81 -6.01
CA SER A 46 0.00 10.30 -4.65
C SER A 46 0.42 9.15 -3.71
N ILE A 47 -0.29 8.96 -2.61
CA ILE A 47 -0.15 7.85 -1.67
C ILE A 47 -0.22 6.47 -2.35
N GLY A 48 -1.11 6.30 -3.32
CA GLY A 48 -1.20 5.06 -4.11
C GLY A 48 0.09 4.79 -4.88
N GLY A 49 0.79 5.85 -5.32
CA GLY A 49 2.10 5.74 -5.96
C GLY A 49 3.21 5.27 -5.00
N ILE A 50 3.18 5.72 -3.74
CA ILE A 50 4.10 5.24 -2.70
C ILE A 50 3.88 3.76 -2.43
N CYS A 51 2.62 3.33 -2.33
CA CYS A 51 2.28 1.91 -2.19
C CYS A 51 2.71 1.10 -3.42
N ALA A 52 2.50 1.61 -4.63
CA ALA A 52 2.93 0.95 -5.87
C ALA A 52 4.46 0.76 -5.93
N LEU A 53 5.23 1.78 -5.50
CA LEU A 53 6.69 1.67 -5.37
C LEU A 53 7.10 0.68 -4.27
N GLY A 54 6.39 0.68 -3.14
CA GLY A 54 6.62 -0.22 -2.02
C GLY A 54 6.45 -1.70 -2.42
N LEU A 55 5.30 -2.03 -3.01
CA LEU A 55 4.96 -3.39 -3.43
C LEU A 55 5.72 -3.82 -4.70
N GLY A 56 5.87 -2.92 -5.66
CA GLY A 56 6.45 -3.23 -6.97
C GLY A 56 7.98 -3.24 -6.95
N THR A 57 8.57 -2.08 -6.63
CA THR A 57 10.02 -1.85 -6.72
C THR A 57 10.76 -2.32 -5.49
N ARG A 58 10.25 -2.00 -4.28
CA ARG A 58 10.89 -2.36 -3.01
C ARG A 58 10.55 -3.76 -2.54
N LYS A 59 9.57 -4.42 -3.17
CA LYS A 59 9.10 -5.77 -2.81
C LYS A 59 8.75 -5.90 -1.32
N TRP A 60 8.16 -4.84 -0.74
CA TRP A 60 7.60 -4.93 0.61
C TRP A 60 6.41 -5.88 0.59
N SER A 61 6.32 -6.75 1.59
CA SER A 61 5.09 -7.49 1.84
C SER A 61 3.91 -6.53 2.05
N LEU A 62 2.69 -7.03 1.87
CA LEU A 62 1.48 -6.23 2.10
C LEU A 62 1.46 -5.64 3.52
N GLU A 63 1.88 -6.42 4.51
CA GLU A 63 1.93 -5.98 5.91
C GLU A 63 3.01 -4.92 6.14
N GLU A 64 4.21 -5.10 5.60
CA GLU A 64 5.27 -4.07 5.70
C GLU A 64 4.87 -2.78 5.00
N CYS A 65 4.24 -2.89 3.82
CA CYS A 65 3.73 -1.74 3.10
C CYS A 65 2.67 -1.00 3.92
N ARG A 66 1.74 -1.72 4.55
CA ARG A 66 0.72 -1.16 5.46
C ARG A 66 1.35 -0.44 6.64
N MET A 67 2.31 -1.08 7.32
CA MET A 67 2.96 -0.51 8.51
C MET A 67 3.82 0.72 8.20
N LYS A 68 4.59 0.69 7.10
CA LYS A 68 5.36 1.86 6.66
C LYS A 68 4.44 2.99 6.22
N PHE A 69 3.34 2.66 5.55
CA PHE A 69 2.38 3.64 5.12
C PHE A 69 1.67 4.31 6.31
N LEU A 70 1.28 3.55 7.34
CA LEU A 70 0.71 4.10 8.58
C LEU A 70 1.66 5.12 9.22
N LYS A 71 2.93 4.74 9.43
CA LYS A 71 3.96 5.65 9.98
C LYS A 71 4.14 6.91 9.13
N PHE A 72 4.10 6.78 7.81
CA PHE A 72 4.19 7.91 6.89
C PHE A 72 2.98 8.85 7.02
N THR A 73 1.77 8.30 7.12
CA THR A 73 0.56 9.11 7.31
C THR A 73 0.53 9.83 8.66
N GLU A 74 1.01 9.20 9.74
CA GLU A 74 1.11 9.83 11.05
C GLU A 74 2.01 11.07 11.02
N GLN A 75 3.13 11.02 10.27
CA GLN A 75 4.04 12.15 10.13
C GLN A 75 3.45 13.28 9.27
N ILE A 76 2.76 12.92 8.18
CA ILE A 76 2.19 13.91 7.25
C ILE A 76 0.97 14.62 7.83
N PHE A 77 0.12 13.87 8.54
CA PHE A 77 -1.13 14.38 9.10
C PHE A 77 -1.00 14.72 10.59
N ALA A 78 0.22 14.74 11.15
CA ALA A 78 0.47 15.20 12.51
C ALA A 78 -0.10 16.62 12.69
N PRO A 79 -0.84 16.90 13.78
CA PRO A 79 -1.31 18.25 14.06
C PRO A 79 -0.11 19.18 14.13
N LYS A 80 -0.12 20.25 13.33
CA LYS A 80 0.85 21.32 13.53
C LYS A 80 0.51 21.96 14.88
N SER A 81 1.37 21.79 15.89
CA SER A 81 1.27 22.59 17.10
C SER A 81 1.48 24.05 16.68
N CYS A 82 0.40 24.83 16.63
CA CYS A 82 0.49 26.28 16.60
C CYS A 82 1.15 26.70 17.91
N PHE A 83 2.45 27.03 17.86
CA PHE A 83 3.06 27.90 18.85
C PHE A 83 2.39 29.26 18.72
N GLY A 84 1.50 29.57 19.66
CA GLY A 84 1.03 30.92 19.92
C GLY A 84 2.10 31.73 20.66
#